data_AF-A0A2U3KK33-F1
#
_entry.id   AF-A0A2U3KK33-F1
#
_cell.length_a   1.000
_cell.length_b   1.000
_cell.length_c   1.000
_cell.angle_alpha   90.00
_cell.angle_beta   90.00
_cell.angle_gamma   90.00
#
_symmetry.space_group_name_H-M   'P 1'
#
loop_
_entity.id
_entity.type
_entity.pdbx_description
1 polymer ?
#
loop_
_entity_poly.entity_id
_entity_poly.type
_entity_poly.pdbx_seq_one_letter_code
_entity_poly.pdbx_strand_id
1 'polypeptide(L)'
;MNNRSRFLATSLIVVLSLGVFAIGGYLQAAESDQGIQKGKQAIMEGAKQIMDGNKMAMDIMAKKGMKDAELTAAEKKMAEGYNTIIKGESMMTGSTMAEGKEMVKHGSKMMLDAQAATSAAIEKKGMTVECSAALDTCALGEKKVKEGNLEWYFGY
;
A
#
# COMPACT_ATOMS: atom_id res chain seq x y z
N MET A 1 61.94 -5.94 -25.98
CA MET A 1 61.03 -4.88 -25.45
C MET A 1 59.61 -5.44 -25.22
N ASN A 2 59.45 -6.52 -24.45
CA ASN A 2 58.18 -7.27 -24.33
C ASN A 2 57.32 -6.96 -23.09
N ASN A 3 57.64 -5.91 -22.32
CA ASN A 3 56.98 -5.67 -21.02
C ASN A 3 55.88 -4.59 -21.04
N ARG A 4 55.60 -3.94 -22.18
CA ARG A 4 54.58 -2.87 -22.24
C ARG A 4 53.14 -3.36 -22.48
N SER A 5 52.95 -4.58 -22.99
CA SER A 5 51.61 -5.10 -23.33
C SER A 5 50.82 -5.65 -22.12
N ARG A 6 51.51 -6.13 -21.07
CA ARG A 6 50.85 -6.72 -19.88
C ARG A 6 50.22 -5.68 -18.96
N PHE A 7 50.72 -4.43 -18.95
CA PHE A 7 50.16 -3.35 -18.14
C PHE A 7 48.83 -2.81 -18.69
N LEU A 8 48.64 -2.78 -20.02
CA LEU A 8 47.39 -2.33 -20.64
C LEU A 8 46.24 -3.34 -20.49
N ALA A 9 46.53 -4.63 -20.62
CA ALA A 9 45.52 -5.69 -20.47
C ALA A 9 45.01 -5.80 -19.02
N THR A 10 45.88 -5.60 -18.03
CA THR A 10 45.50 -5.68 -16.61
C THR A 10 44.69 -4.46 -16.16
N SER A 11 44.96 -3.28 -16.74
CA SER A 11 44.19 -2.04 -16.48
C SER A 11 42.76 -2.10 -17.03
N LEU A 12 42.57 -2.71 -18.21
CA LEU A 12 41.26 -2.84 -18.85
C LEU A 12 40.31 -3.76 -18.06
N ILE A 13 40.84 -4.83 -17.45
CA ILE A 13 40.06 -5.78 -16.66
C ILE A 13 39.56 -5.15 -15.36
N VAL A 14 40.36 -4.30 -14.71
CA VAL A 14 39.96 -3.60 -13.48
C VAL A 14 38.84 -2.59 -13.76
N VAL A 15 38.90 -1.85 -14.87
CA VAL A 15 37.86 -0.89 -15.27
C VAL A 15 36.57 -1.60 -15.71
N LEU A 16 36.66 -2.73 -16.41
CA LEU A 16 35.49 -3.56 -16.75
C LEU A 16 34.84 -4.19 -15.51
N SER A 17 35.62 -4.62 -14.52
CA SER A 17 35.08 -5.18 -13.27
C SER A 17 34.42 -4.13 -12.36
N LEU A 18 34.85 -2.87 -12.39
CA LEU A 18 34.21 -1.79 -11.64
C LEU A 18 32.94 -1.25 -12.33
N GLY A 19 32.87 -1.31 -13.66
CA GLY A 19 31.70 -0.88 -14.43
C GLY A 19 30.45 -1.77 -14.25
N VAL A 20 30.63 -3.07 -14.02
CA VAL A 20 29.50 -4.02 -13.88
C VAL A 20 28.78 -3.88 -12.53
N PHE A 21 29.50 -3.53 -11.44
CA PHE A 21 28.87 -3.34 -10.13
C PHE A 21 28.12 -2.02 -10.00
N ALA A 22 28.52 -0.97 -10.73
CA ALA A 22 27.78 0.29 -10.74
C ALA A 22 26.41 0.11 -11.40
N ILE A 23 26.33 -0.55 -12.57
CA ILE A 23 25.08 -0.70 -13.32
C ILE A 23 24.06 -1.58 -12.55
N GLY A 24 24.51 -2.62 -11.85
CA GLY A 24 23.63 -3.45 -11.02
C GLY A 24 23.03 -2.72 -9.81
N GLY A 25 23.79 -1.84 -9.16
CA GLY A 25 23.30 -1.03 -8.04
C GLY A 25 22.29 0.04 -8.45
N TYR A 26 22.48 0.67 -9.62
CA TYR A 26 21.54 1.65 -10.17
C TYR A 26 20.25 1.00 -10.69
N LEU A 27 20.31 -0.20 -11.29
CA LEU A 27 19.10 -0.93 -11.73
C LEU A 27 18.24 -1.35 -10.53
N GLN A 28 18.86 -1.91 -9.49
CA GLN A 28 18.14 -2.42 -8.31
C GLN A 28 17.54 -1.29 -7.46
N ALA A 29 18.19 -0.11 -7.40
CA ALA A 29 17.62 1.07 -6.77
C ALA A 29 16.45 1.67 -7.56
N ALA A 30 16.53 1.70 -8.90
CA ALA A 30 15.46 2.22 -9.75
C ALA A 30 14.22 1.30 -9.79
N GLU A 31 14.40 -0.02 -9.81
CA GLU A 31 13.31 -1.00 -9.72
C GLU A 31 12.66 -0.98 -8.33
N SER A 32 13.46 -0.86 -7.26
CA SER A 32 12.93 -0.72 -5.90
C SER A 32 12.11 0.55 -5.73
N ASP A 33 12.50 1.68 -6.33
CA ASP A 33 11.72 2.92 -6.25
C ASP A 33 10.42 2.81 -7.04
N GLN A 34 10.42 2.19 -8.21
CA GLN A 34 9.22 2.05 -9.02
C GLN A 34 8.18 1.11 -8.39
N GLY A 35 8.61 -0.02 -7.82
CA GLY A 35 7.74 -0.94 -7.08
C GLY A 35 7.17 -0.31 -5.80
N ILE A 36 7.99 0.46 -5.07
CA ILE A 36 7.52 1.22 -3.90
C ILE A 36 6.46 2.27 -4.28
N GLN A 37 6.66 3.00 -5.38
CA GLN A 37 5.67 3.99 -5.83
C GLN A 37 4.36 3.35 -6.29
N LYS A 38 4.42 2.23 -7.03
CA LYS A 38 3.22 1.47 -7.42
C LYS A 38 2.48 0.92 -6.21
N GLY A 39 3.21 0.28 -5.29
CA GLY A 39 2.64 -0.25 -4.05
C GLY A 39 1.97 0.85 -3.23
N LYS A 40 2.60 2.02 -3.12
CA LYS A 40 2.03 3.21 -2.48
C LYS A 40 0.73 3.66 -3.14
N GLN A 41 0.73 3.81 -4.47
CA GLN A 41 -0.46 4.21 -5.19
C GLN A 41 -1.60 3.21 -5.00
N ALA A 42 -1.30 1.90 -5.10
CA ALA A 42 -2.28 0.84 -4.89
C ALA A 42 -2.87 0.87 -3.47
N ILE A 43 -2.05 1.04 -2.42
CA ILE A 43 -2.56 1.18 -1.04
C ILE A 43 -3.47 2.41 -0.91
N MET A 44 -3.07 3.57 -1.42
CA MET A 44 -3.86 4.79 -1.29
C MET A 44 -5.18 4.73 -2.07
N GLU A 45 -5.16 4.19 -3.29
CA GLU A 45 -6.37 3.96 -4.07
C GLU A 45 -7.29 2.94 -3.38
N GLY A 46 -6.73 1.86 -2.86
CA GLY A 46 -7.49 0.83 -2.16
C GLY A 46 -8.12 1.35 -0.88
N ALA A 47 -7.35 2.09 -0.09
CA ALA A 47 -7.81 2.77 1.11
C ALA A 47 -8.98 3.73 0.81
N LYS A 48 -8.86 4.53 -0.26
CA LYS A 48 -9.95 5.41 -0.70
C LYS A 48 -11.20 4.64 -1.10
N GLN A 49 -11.05 3.54 -1.85
CA GLN A 49 -12.17 2.68 -2.23
C GLN A 49 -12.87 2.07 -1.01
N ILE A 50 -12.12 1.63 0.00
CA ILE A 50 -12.70 1.13 1.27
C ILE A 50 -13.53 2.23 1.94
N MET A 51 -13.02 3.46 2.02
CA MET A 51 -13.76 4.59 2.59
C MET A 51 -15.02 4.93 1.79
N ASP A 52 -14.92 4.99 0.47
CA ASP A 52 -16.04 5.33 -0.42
C ASP A 52 -17.14 4.25 -0.33
N GLY A 53 -16.76 2.97 -0.34
CA GLY A 53 -17.68 1.85 -0.14
C GLY A 53 -18.35 1.89 1.24
N ASN A 54 -17.58 2.14 2.31
CA ASN A 54 -18.14 2.28 3.65
C ASN A 54 -19.14 3.43 3.76
N LYS A 55 -18.81 4.59 3.17
CA LYS A 55 -19.70 5.74 3.10
C LYS A 55 -20.99 5.41 2.36
N MET A 56 -20.89 4.74 1.22
CA MET A 56 -22.06 4.30 0.46
C MET A 56 -22.95 3.37 1.29
N ALA A 57 -22.37 2.41 2.00
CA ALA A 57 -23.13 1.52 2.88
C ALA A 57 -23.84 2.27 4.01
N MET A 58 -23.15 3.19 4.68
CA MET A 58 -23.76 4.01 5.73
C MET A 58 -24.88 4.90 5.20
N ASP A 59 -24.72 5.50 4.02
CA ASP A 59 -25.76 6.32 3.38
C ASP A 59 -27.01 5.48 3.06
N ILE A 60 -26.82 4.25 2.56
CA ILE A 60 -27.92 3.31 2.29
C ILE A 60 -28.63 2.92 3.59
N MET A 61 -27.88 2.60 4.64
CA MET A 61 -28.45 2.23 5.94
C MET A 61 -29.16 3.41 6.61
N ALA A 62 -28.59 4.61 6.54
CA ALA A 62 -29.20 5.83 7.07
C ALA A 62 -30.51 6.18 6.35
N LYS A 63 -30.59 6.01 5.01
CA LYS A 63 -31.83 6.19 4.25
C LYS A 63 -32.95 5.23 4.68
N LYS A 64 -32.60 4.06 5.21
CA LYS A 64 -33.54 3.11 5.81
C LYS A 64 -33.77 3.33 7.31
N GLY A 65 -33.27 4.43 7.88
CA GLY A 65 -33.42 4.74 9.30
C GLY A 65 -32.55 3.89 10.23
N MET A 66 -31.58 3.15 9.69
CA MET A 66 -30.67 2.31 10.47
C MET A 66 -29.40 3.10 10.80
N LYS A 67 -29.34 3.60 12.04
CA LYS A 67 -28.10 4.10 12.62
C LYS A 67 -27.48 2.99 13.47
N ASP A 68 -26.18 2.76 13.28
CA ASP A 68 -25.46 1.76 14.05
C ASP A 68 -24.16 2.36 14.58
N ALA A 69 -23.96 2.23 15.90
CA ALA A 69 -22.75 2.73 16.55
C ALA A 69 -21.49 1.98 16.09
N GLU A 70 -21.63 0.70 15.69
CA GLU A 70 -20.55 -0.10 15.13
C GLU A 70 -20.07 0.50 13.79
N LEU A 71 -20.98 1.00 12.95
CA LEU A 71 -20.65 1.66 11.68
C LEU A 71 -19.94 3.00 11.88
N THR A 72 -20.41 3.81 12.84
CA THR A 72 -19.74 5.09 13.17
C THR A 72 -18.34 4.84 13.74
N ALA A 73 -18.18 3.82 14.59
CA ALA A 73 -16.86 3.44 15.10
C ALA A 73 -15.95 2.92 13.98
N ALA A 74 -16.48 2.13 13.04
CA ALA A 74 -15.76 1.67 11.87
C ALA A 74 -15.31 2.83 10.97
N GLU A 75 -16.20 3.80 10.68
CA GLU A 75 -15.84 5.01 9.92
C GLU A 75 -14.69 5.77 10.56
N LYS A 76 -14.76 6.00 11.89
CA LYS A 76 -13.68 6.67 12.62
C LYS A 76 -12.37 5.89 12.52
N LYS A 77 -12.41 4.56 12.69
CA LYS A 77 -11.23 3.69 12.59
C LYS A 77 -10.65 3.68 11.16
N MET A 78 -11.48 3.76 10.12
CA MET A 78 -11.01 3.92 8.74
C MET A 78 -10.30 5.25 8.52
N ALA A 79 -10.86 6.36 9.02
CA ALA A 79 -10.25 7.68 8.90
C ALA A 79 -8.90 7.75 9.64
N GLU A 80 -8.83 7.19 10.85
CA GLU A 80 -7.57 7.07 11.60
C GLU A 80 -6.55 6.19 10.87
N GLY A 81 -6.99 5.07 10.30
CA GLY A 81 -6.16 4.18 9.48
C GLY A 81 -5.59 4.91 8.25
N TYR A 82 -6.42 5.62 7.51
CA TYR A 82 -6.02 6.41 6.34
C TYR A 82 -5.00 7.50 6.69
N ASN A 83 -5.23 8.25 7.76
CA ASN A 83 -4.28 9.26 8.25
C ASN A 83 -2.94 8.62 8.67
N THR A 84 -2.97 7.42 9.25
CA THR A 84 -1.77 6.66 9.61
C THR A 84 -1.00 6.23 8.35
N ILE A 85 -1.68 5.83 7.28
CA ILE A 85 -1.06 5.53 5.98
C ILE A 85 -0.36 6.77 5.43
N ILE A 86 -1.05 7.91 5.34
CA ILE A 86 -0.47 9.17 4.84
C ILE A 86 0.75 9.58 5.66
N LYS A 87 0.65 9.50 6.99
CA LYS A 87 1.76 9.84 7.88
C LYS A 87 2.94 8.90 7.63
N GLY A 88 2.70 7.59 7.61
CA GLY A 88 3.72 6.59 7.33
C GLY A 88 4.41 6.85 6.01
N GLU A 89 3.65 7.11 4.95
CA GLU A 89 4.13 7.45 3.61
C GLU A 89 5.07 8.66 3.62
N SER A 90 4.68 9.75 4.29
CA SER A 90 5.52 10.96 4.40
C SER A 90 6.84 10.74 5.15
N MET A 91 6.91 9.70 5.99
CA MET A 91 8.12 9.31 6.72
C MET A 91 9.02 8.37 5.92
N MET A 92 8.68 8.04 4.67
CA MET A 92 9.44 7.08 3.86
C MET A 92 10.61 7.69 3.11
N THR A 93 11.40 8.51 3.81
CA THR A 93 12.64 9.09 3.30
C THR A 93 13.79 8.85 4.28
N GLY A 94 14.96 8.47 3.76
CA GLY A 94 16.17 8.29 4.57
C GLY A 94 16.00 7.31 5.75
N SER A 95 16.37 7.75 6.94
CA SER A 95 16.45 6.91 8.16
C SER A 95 15.09 6.51 8.74
N THR A 96 13.99 7.16 8.37
CA THR A 96 12.65 6.89 8.91
C THR A 96 11.83 5.89 8.07
N MET A 97 12.42 5.34 7.02
CA MET A 97 11.74 4.44 6.08
C MET A 97 11.11 3.20 6.75
N ALA A 98 11.80 2.58 7.71
CA ALA A 98 11.30 1.40 8.41
C ALA A 98 10.07 1.72 9.28
N GLU A 99 10.11 2.86 9.99
CA GLU A 99 8.97 3.35 10.78
C GLU A 99 7.79 3.70 9.88
N GLY A 100 8.05 4.37 8.75
CA GLY A 100 7.04 4.68 7.75
C GLY A 100 6.34 3.43 7.19
N LYS A 101 7.11 2.37 6.86
CA LYS A 101 6.55 1.07 6.42
C LYS A 101 5.61 0.46 7.45
N GLU A 102 6.02 0.43 8.72
CA GLU A 102 5.16 -0.13 9.78
C GLU A 102 3.91 0.72 10.01
N MET A 103 4.00 2.05 9.91
CA MET A 103 2.81 2.91 9.97
C MET A 103 1.84 2.63 8.82
N VAL A 104 2.32 2.52 7.58
CA VAL A 104 1.48 2.19 6.42
C VAL A 104 0.78 0.85 6.60
N LYS A 105 1.51 -0.17 7.06
CA LYS A 105 0.96 -1.51 7.33
C LYS A 105 -0.06 -1.47 8.46
N HIS A 106 0.23 -0.76 9.55
CA HIS A 106 -0.68 -0.58 10.66
C HIS A 106 -1.96 0.14 10.24
N GLY A 107 -1.85 1.25 9.52
CA GLY A 107 -2.99 1.99 8.99
C GLY A 107 -3.83 1.16 8.02
N SER A 108 -3.19 0.42 7.11
CA SER A 108 -3.85 -0.52 6.21
C SER A 108 -4.67 -1.57 6.97
N LYS A 109 -4.08 -2.17 8.01
CA LYS A 109 -4.78 -3.13 8.87
C LYS A 109 -5.97 -2.51 9.58
N MET A 110 -5.83 -1.29 10.10
CA MET A 110 -6.96 -0.59 10.74
C MET A 110 -8.14 -0.40 9.78
N MET A 111 -7.87 -0.06 8.52
CA MET A 111 -8.90 0.10 7.49
C MET A 111 -9.59 -1.22 7.14
N LEU A 112 -8.83 -2.29 6.97
CA LEU A 112 -9.37 -3.63 6.70
C LEU A 112 -10.21 -4.15 7.87
N ASP A 113 -9.74 -3.99 9.11
CA ASP A 113 -10.51 -4.37 10.29
C ASP A 113 -11.83 -3.59 10.39
N ALA A 114 -11.78 -2.29 10.08
CA ALA A 114 -12.98 -1.45 10.09
C ALA A 114 -13.96 -1.84 8.98
N GLN A 115 -13.46 -2.18 7.79
CA GLN A 115 -14.28 -2.70 6.68
C GLN A 115 -14.96 -4.02 7.06
N ALA A 116 -14.24 -4.91 7.73
CA ALA A 116 -14.79 -6.17 8.23
C ALA A 116 -15.91 -5.90 9.25
N ALA A 117 -15.71 -4.94 10.16
CA ALA A 117 -16.74 -4.52 11.11
C ALA A 117 -17.98 -3.94 10.41
N THR A 118 -17.79 -3.10 9.39
CA THR A 118 -18.89 -2.58 8.56
C THR A 118 -19.67 -3.71 7.89
N SER A 119 -18.96 -4.66 7.28
CA SER A 119 -19.57 -5.78 6.56
C SER A 119 -20.39 -6.66 7.52
N ALA A 120 -19.83 -6.97 8.70
CA ALA A 120 -20.54 -7.70 9.74
C ALA A 120 -21.79 -6.96 10.23
N ALA A 121 -21.72 -5.62 10.40
CA ALA A 121 -22.87 -4.81 10.79
C ALA A 121 -23.96 -4.81 9.69
N ILE A 122 -23.59 -4.72 8.42
CA ILE A 122 -24.52 -4.82 7.28
C ILE A 122 -25.21 -6.19 7.27
N GLU A 123 -24.46 -7.28 7.42
CA GLU A 123 -24.99 -8.65 7.46
C GLU A 123 -25.95 -8.85 8.63
N LYS A 124 -25.57 -8.39 9.84
CA LYS A 124 -26.40 -8.45 11.04
C LYS A 124 -27.74 -7.72 10.88
N LYS A 125 -27.81 -6.73 10.00
CA LYS A 125 -29.04 -5.98 9.69
C LYS A 125 -29.77 -6.51 8.46
N GLY A 126 -29.28 -7.59 7.84
CA GLY A 126 -29.88 -8.17 6.63
C GLY A 126 -29.80 -7.27 5.40
N MET A 127 -28.79 -6.40 5.34
CA MET A 127 -28.65 -5.35 4.31
C MET A 127 -27.68 -5.70 3.18
N THR A 128 -27.22 -6.95 3.11
CA THR A 128 -26.15 -7.40 2.21
C THR A 128 -26.51 -7.19 0.73
N VAL A 129 -27.77 -7.39 0.36
CA VAL A 129 -28.23 -7.23 -1.04
C VAL A 129 -28.25 -5.74 -1.42
N GLU A 130 -28.79 -4.90 -0.55
CA GLU A 130 -28.89 -3.46 -0.78
C GLU A 130 -27.55 -2.75 -0.71
N CYS A 131 -26.63 -3.25 0.10
CA CYS A 131 -25.27 -2.74 0.19
C CYS A 131 -24.29 -3.48 -0.74
N SER A 132 -24.74 -4.34 -1.66
CA SER A 132 -23.87 -5.14 -2.53
C SER A 132 -22.81 -4.31 -3.27
N ALA A 133 -23.23 -3.22 -3.95
CA ALA A 133 -22.30 -2.32 -4.64
C ALA A 133 -21.28 -1.65 -3.70
N ALA A 134 -21.69 -1.35 -2.47
CA ALA A 134 -20.82 -0.79 -1.45
C ALA A 134 -19.79 -1.83 -0.97
N LEU A 135 -20.23 -3.06 -0.73
CA LEU A 135 -19.37 -4.20 -0.36
C LEU A 135 -18.39 -4.57 -1.48
N ASP A 136 -18.82 -4.54 -2.74
CA ASP A 136 -17.95 -4.77 -3.90
C ASP A 136 -16.85 -3.70 -4.00
N THR A 137 -17.22 -2.43 -3.77
CA THR A 137 -16.24 -1.33 -3.76
C THR A 137 -15.21 -1.51 -2.64
N CYS A 138 -15.67 -1.91 -1.44
CA CYS A 138 -14.79 -2.26 -0.33
C CYS A 138 -13.86 -3.44 -0.66
N ALA A 139 -14.39 -4.51 -1.27
CA ALA A 139 -13.60 -5.69 -1.64
C ALA A 139 -12.53 -5.39 -2.69
N LEU A 140 -12.84 -4.54 -3.68
CA LEU A 140 -11.85 -4.03 -4.64
C LEU A 140 -10.76 -3.22 -3.93
N GLY A 141 -11.16 -2.37 -2.98
CA GLY A 141 -10.22 -1.59 -2.19
C GLY A 141 -9.29 -2.45 -1.34
N GLU A 142 -9.83 -3.46 -0.67
CA GLU A 142 -9.08 -4.46 0.10
C GLU A 142 -8.04 -5.18 -0.77
N LYS A 143 -8.45 -5.61 -1.96
CA LYS A 143 -7.55 -6.27 -2.91
C LYS A 143 -6.37 -5.35 -3.26
N LYS A 144 -6.63 -4.09 -3.59
CA LYS A 144 -5.59 -3.10 -3.90
C LYS A 144 -4.67 -2.82 -2.71
N VAL A 145 -5.20 -2.75 -1.48
CA VAL A 145 -4.38 -2.60 -0.27
C VAL A 145 -3.46 -3.81 -0.08
N LYS A 146 -3.95 -5.02 -0.33
CA LYS A 146 -3.15 -6.25 -0.21
C LYS A 146 -2.08 -6.35 -1.30
N GLU A 147 -2.45 -6.08 -2.54
CA GLU A 147 -1.51 -6.05 -3.69
C GLU A 147 -0.46 -4.96 -3.50
N GLY A 148 -0.89 -3.76 -3.12
CA GLY A 148 0.00 -2.64 -2.84
C GLY A 148 0.99 -2.94 -1.72
N ASN A 149 0.57 -3.63 -0.66
CA ASN A 149 1.50 -4.10 0.37
C ASN A 149 2.55 -5.07 -0.20
N LEU A 150 2.17 -6.01 -1.07
CA LEU A 150 3.12 -6.95 -1.68
C LEU A 150 4.11 -6.24 -2.61
N GLU A 151 3.62 -5.38 -3.51
CA GLU A 151 4.45 -4.57 -4.40
C GLU A 151 5.38 -3.65 -3.61
N TRP A 152 4.90 -3.07 -2.51
CA TRP A 152 5.69 -2.21 -1.64
C TRP A 152 6.78 -2.98 -0.88
N TYR A 153 6.47 -4.18 -0.37
CA TYR A 153 7.45 -4.96 0.38
C TYR A 153 8.50 -5.63 -0.50
N PHE A 154 8.12 -6.07 -1.70
CA PHE A 154 8.98 -6.90 -2.54
C PHE A 154 9.47 -6.22 -3.83
N GLY A 155 8.91 -5.08 -4.23
CA GLY A 155 9.36 -4.32 -5.40
C GLY A 155 9.25 -5.06 -6.73
N TYR A 156 8.29 -5.99 -6.86
CA TYR A 156 8.08 -6.80 -8.06
C TYR A 156 7.66 -6.01 -9.31
#